data_AF-A0A969UF28-F1
#
_entry.id   AF-A0A969UF28-F1
#
_cell.length_a   1.000
_cell.length_b   1.000
_cell.length_c   1.000
_cell.angle_alpha   90.00
_cell.angle_beta   90.00
_cell.angle_gamma   90.00
#
_symmetry.space_group_name_H-M   'P 1'
#
loop_
_entity.id
_entity.type
_entity.pdbx_description
1 polymer ?
#
loop_
_entity_poly.entity_id
_entity_poly.type
_entity_poly.pdbx_seq_one_letter_code
_entity_poly.pdbx_strand_id
1 'polypeptide(L)'
;MFNFTGKRPSNLGVKDGKLTACPGTPNCVNSQSDDAQSKIDALPGVSIAEIKKVVAEMEGTTIVEEKDNYLYAEFKSKLMGYVDDVEFYLDNANTVQVRSASRLGKSDLGVNRKRVEEIRSKLK
;
A
#
# COMPACT_ATOMS: atom_id res chain seq x y z
N MET A 1 18.04 -18.84 0.68
CA MET A 1 17.07 -17.74 0.86
C MET A 1 15.91 -18.01 -0.08
N PHE A 2 14.71 -18.27 0.42
CA PHE A 2 13.52 -18.36 -0.42
C PHE A 2 13.16 -16.95 -0.91
N ASN A 3 12.89 -16.77 -2.20
CA ASN A 3 12.53 -15.48 -2.80
C ASN A 3 11.15 -15.59 -3.45
N PHE A 4 10.09 -15.32 -2.68
CA PHE A 4 8.71 -15.33 -3.16
C PHE A 4 8.24 -13.92 -3.56
N THR A 5 8.95 -13.28 -4.50
CA THR A 5 8.67 -11.88 -4.85
C THR A 5 7.42 -11.71 -5.70
N GLY A 6 7.03 -12.70 -6.50
CA GLY A 6 6.00 -12.53 -7.53
C GLY A 6 6.40 -11.53 -8.62
N LYS A 7 5.52 -11.35 -9.60
CA LYS A 7 5.70 -10.34 -10.67
C LYS A 7 5.09 -9.02 -10.23
N ARG A 8 5.80 -7.92 -10.42
CA ARG A 8 5.25 -6.56 -10.22
C ARG A 8 4.00 -6.38 -11.09
N PRO A 9 2.85 -5.94 -10.55
CA PRO A 9 1.66 -5.66 -11.33
C PRO A 9 1.92 -4.49 -12.30
N SER A 10 1.42 -4.60 -13.53
CA SER A 10 1.57 -3.56 -14.55
C SER A 10 0.39 -2.58 -14.60
N ASN A 11 -0.59 -2.74 -13.71
CA ASN A 11 -1.84 -1.99 -13.71
C ASN A 11 -1.96 -0.98 -12.56
N LEU A 12 -0.92 -0.85 -11.71
CA LEU A 12 -0.84 0.10 -10.60
C LEU A 12 -0.93 1.56 -11.09
N GLY A 13 -1.18 2.46 -10.16
CA GLY A 13 -1.42 3.87 -10.40
C GLY A 13 -2.88 4.28 -10.19
N VAL A 14 -3.10 5.59 -10.25
CA VAL A 14 -4.43 6.20 -10.14
C VAL A 14 -5.11 6.20 -11.51
N LYS A 15 -6.34 5.67 -11.56
CA LYS A 15 -7.21 5.70 -12.76
C LYS A 15 -8.59 6.19 -12.33
N ASP A 16 -9.08 7.23 -12.97
CA ASP A 16 -10.38 7.85 -12.66
C ASP A 16 -10.55 8.20 -11.17
N GLY A 17 -9.48 8.70 -10.55
CA GLY A 17 -9.45 9.05 -9.12
C GLY A 17 -9.46 7.84 -8.16
N LYS A 18 -9.17 6.64 -8.66
CA LYS A 18 -9.14 5.41 -7.86
C LYS A 18 -7.82 4.66 -7.99
N LEU A 19 -7.39 4.06 -6.87
CA LEU A 19 -6.34 3.05 -6.85
C LEU A 19 -6.87 1.74 -7.44
N THR A 20 -5.95 0.88 -7.86
CA THR A 20 -6.29 -0.45 -8.39
C THR A 20 -7.10 -1.26 -7.38
N ALA A 21 -8.18 -1.90 -7.81
CA ALA A 21 -8.99 -2.73 -6.90
C ALA A 21 -8.19 -3.91 -6.31
N CYS A 22 -8.57 -4.37 -5.12
CA CYS A 22 -8.02 -5.62 -4.58
C CYS A 22 -8.48 -6.82 -5.44
N PRO A 23 -7.61 -7.81 -5.70
CA PRO A 23 -7.94 -8.95 -6.57
C PRO A 23 -8.87 -10.00 -5.91
N GLY A 24 -9.57 -9.66 -4.83
CA GLY A 24 -10.49 -10.55 -4.10
C GLY A 24 -9.82 -11.56 -3.15
N THR A 25 -8.50 -11.50 -2.98
CA THR A 25 -7.77 -12.35 -2.03
C THR A 25 -7.53 -11.63 -0.69
N PRO A 26 -7.48 -12.37 0.45
CA PRO A 26 -7.30 -11.81 1.80
C PRO A 26 -6.04 -10.98 2.05
N ASN A 27 -5.06 -11.02 1.14
CA ASN A 27 -3.76 -10.36 1.23
C ASN A 27 -3.75 -8.97 0.56
N CYS A 28 -4.87 -8.27 0.61
CA CYS A 28 -5.01 -6.92 0.06
C CYS A 28 -5.97 -6.09 0.91
N VAL A 29 -5.58 -4.85 1.18
CA VAL A 29 -6.48 -3.83 1.71
C VAL A 29 -6.50 -2.61 0.79
N ASN A 30 -7.66 -1.95 0.68
CA ASN A 30 -7.87 -0.75 -0.12
C ASN A 30 -8.94 0.14 0.53
N SER A 31 -8.66 1.43 0.69
CA SER A 31 -9.60 2.37 1.33
C SER A 31 -10.84 2.69 0.51
N GLN A 32 -10.77 2.48 -0.80
CA GLN A 32 -11.86 2.66 -1.75
C GLN A 32 -12.62 1.36 -2.03
N SER A 33 -12.36 0.28 -1.26
CA SER A 33 -13.10 -0.97 -1.37
C SER A 33 -14.49 -0.88 -0.71
N ASP A 34 -15.47 -1.55 -1.31
CA ASP A 34 -16.79 -1.79 -0.72
C ASP A 34 -16.87 -3.16 -0.04
N ASP A 35 -15.89 -4.03 -0.26
CA ASP A 35 -15.79 -5.33 0.40
C ASP A 35 -15.19 -5.17 1.81
N ALA A 36 -15.95 -5.57 2.84
CA ALA A 36 -15.57 -5.41 4.24
C ALA A 36 -14.24 -6.10 4.60
N GLN A 37 -13.90 -7.20 3.92
CA GLN A 37 -12.66 -7.92 4.20
C GLN A 37 -11.42 -7.13 3.76
N SER A 38 -11.48 -6.51 2.57
CA SER A 38 -10.41 -5.68 2.00
C SER A 38 -10.50 -4.21 2.38
N LYS A 39 -11.61 -3.73 2.96
CA LYS A 39 -11.75 -2.32 3.33
C LYS A 39 -10.83 -1.91 4.47
N ILE A 40 -10.21 -0.75 4.35
CA ILE A 40 -9.42 -0.09 5.41
C ILE A 40 -9.76 1.40 5.41
N ASP A 41 -9.61 2.11 6.52
CA ASP A 41 -9.87 3.54 6.50
C ASP A 41 -8.79 4.27 5.71
N ALA A 42 -9.16 5.32 4.98
CA ALA A 42 -8.19 6.21 4.36
C ALA A 42 -7.30 6.88 5.42
N LEU A 43 -6.10 7.30 5.02
CA LEU A 43 -5.17 8.00 5.90
C LEU A 43 -5.53 9.50 5.99
N PRO A 44 -5.08 10.22 7.03
CA PRO A 44 -5.27 11.67 7.14
C PRO A 44 -4.77 12.41 5.90
N GLY A 45 -5.37 13.57 5.63
CA GLY A 45 -4.97 14.47 4.54
C GLY A 45 -3.61 15.11 4.77
N VAL A 46 -2.55 14.41 4.40
CA VAL A 46 -1.16 14.89 4.45
C VAL A 46 -0.52 14.81 3.07
N SER A 47 0.57 15.56 2.88
CA SER A 47 1.29 15.56 1.61
C SER A 47 1.94 14.20 1.33
N ILE A 48 2.10 13.86 0.04
CA ILE A 48 2.85 12.66 -0.36
C ILE A 48 4.30 12.70 0.13
N ALA A 49 4.91 13.88 0.17
CA ALA A 49 6.26 14.05 0.71
C ALA A 49 6.34 13.63 2.19
N GLU A 50 5.28 13.84 2.97
CA GLU A 50 5.19 13.42 4.37
C GLU A 50 4.99 11.92 4.50
N ILE A 51 4.08 11.33 3.70
CA ILE A 51 3.92 9.87 3.61
C ILE A 51 5.26 9.21 3.27
N LYS A 52 5.98 9.76 2.29
CA LYS A 52 7.28 9.25 1.85
C LYS A 52 8.30 9.23 2.98
N LYS A 53 8.37 10.28 3.81
CA LYS A 53 9.29 10.32 4.98
C LYS A 53 9.04 9.13 5.90
N VAL A 54 7.77 8.89 6.26
CA VAL A 54 7.39 7.76 7.11
C VAL A 54 7.71 6.42 6.45
N VAL A 55 7.29 6.23 5.20
CA VAL A 55 7.42 4.97 4.46
C VAL A 55 8.90 4.62 4.22
N ALA A 56 9.74 5.60 3.88
CA ALA A 56 11.17 5.38 3.62
C ALA A 56 11.97 4.99 4.87
N GLU A 57 11.49 5.31 6.07
CA GLU A 57 12.10 4.89 7.34
C GLU A 57 11.69 3.47 7.76
N MET A 58 10.69 2.88 7.11
CA MET A 58 10.26 1.52 7.40
C MET A 58 11.20 0.48 6.78
N GLU A 59 11.33 -0.64 7.48
CA GLU A 59 12.24 -1.70 7.08
C GLU A 59 11.78 -2.39 5.77
N GLY A 60 12.73 -2.62 4.86
CA GLY A 60 12.48 -3.36 3.64
C GLY A 60 11.70 -2.57 2.57
N THR A 61 11.60 -1.25 2.74
CA THR A 61 10.94 -0.35 1.78
C THR A 61 11.82 -0.06 0.58
N THR A 62 11.20 0.04 -0.60
CA THR A 62 11.77 0.68 -1.79
C THR A 62 10.75 1.63 -2.39
N ILE A 63 11.10 2.91 -2.53
CA ILE A 63 10.26 3.87 -3.25
C ILE A 63 10.43 3.62 -4.75
N VAL A 64 9.33 3.32 -5.44
CA VAL A 64 9.35 2.97 -6.87
C VAL A 64 8.91 4.15 -7.72
N GLU A 65 7.90 4.91 -7.28
CA GLU A 65 7.40 6.07 -7.98
C GLU A 65 6.90 7.13 -6.99
N GLU A 66 7.19 8.38 -7.29
CA GLU A 66 6.75 9.55 -6.52
C GLU A 66 6.28 10.63 -7.50
N LYS A 67 5.10 11.17 -7.20
CA LYS A 67 4.47 12.31 -7.85
C LYS A 67 3.86 13.20 -6.77
N ASP A 68 3.43 14.41 -7.13
CA ASP A 68 2.86 15.37 -6.20
C ASP A 68 1.70 14.82 -5.35
N ASN A 69 0.85 13.98 -5.96
CA ASN A 69 -0.33 13.39 -5.31
C ASN A 69 -0.34 11.85 -5.30
N TYR A 70 0.76 11.18 -5.68
CA TYR A 70 0.84 9.73 -5.69
C TYR A 70 2.21 9.20 -5.24
N LEU A 71 2.20 8.13 -4.44
CA LEU A 71 3.40 7.39 -4.05
C LEU A 71 3.17 5.90 -4.26
N TYR A 72 4.13 5.23 -4.86
CA TYR A 72 4.21 3.77 -4.92
C TYR A 72 5.49 3.29 -4.27
N ALA A 73 5.34 2.40 -3.29
CA ALA A 73 6.42 1.74 -2.58
C ALA A 73 6.26 0.22 -2.58
N GLU A 74 7.38 -0.48 -2.52
CA GLU A 74 7.45 -1.92 -2.30
C GLU A 74 7.94 -2.21 -0.88
N PHE A 75 7.31 -3.16 -0.20
CA PHE A 75 7.76 -3.67 1.09
C PHE A 75 8.17 -5.13 0.95
N LYS A 76 9.45 -5.43 1.20
CA LYS A 76 9.99 -6.79 1.12
C LYS A 76 10.20 -7.40 2.51
N SER A 77 9.59 -8.56 2.76
CA SER A 77 9.81 -9.32 4.00
C SER A 77 11.22 -9.94 4.05
N LYS A 78 11.91 -9.80 5.19
CA LYS A 78 13.28 -10.33 5.37
C LYS A 78 13.37 -11.87 5.32
N LEU A 79 12.38 -12.57 5.87
CA LEU A 79 12.46 -14.02 6.07
C LEU A 79 12.11 -14.82 4.80
N MET A 80 11.06 -14.42 4.08
CA MET A 80 10.50 -15.17 2.95
C MET A 80 10.57 -14.44 1.61
N GLY A 81 10.97 -13.16 1.61
CA GLY A 81 11.11 -12.37 0.38
C GLY A 81 9.79 -12.03 -0.31
N TYR A 82 8.64 -12.18 0.36
CA TYR A 82 7.36 -11.63 -0.12
C TYR A 82 7.48 -10.13 -0.34
N VAL A 83 6.92 -9.66 -1.45
CA VAL A 83 6.84 -8.25 -1.79
C VAL A 83 5.39 -7.83 -1.80
N ASP A 84 5.11 -6.76 -1.07
CA ASP A 84 3.82 -6.07 -1.05
C ASP A 84 3.96 -4.75 -1.81
N ASP A 85 3.00 -4.48 -2.69
CA ASP A 85 2.88 -3.23 -3.41
C ASP A 85 1.94 -2.29 -2.63
N VAL A 86 2.44 -1.12 -2.27
CA VAL A 86 1.72 -0.13 -1.45
C VAL A 86 1.62 1.18 -2.20
N GLU A 87 0.39 1.65 -2.37
CA GLU A 87 0.06 2.85 -3.12
C GLU A 87 -0.66 3.85 -2.22
N PHE A 88 -0.30 5.12 -2.37
CA PHE A 88 -0.93 6.25 -1.69
C PHE A 88 -1.35 7.27 -2.74
N TYR A 89 -2.57 7.79 -2.61
CA TYR A 89 -3.13 8.79 -3.50
C TYR A 89 -3.81 9.89 -2.67
N LEU A 90 -3.24 11.10 -2.72
CA LEU A 90 -3.88 12.28 -2.13
C LEU A 90 -4.97 12.77 -3.09
N ASP A 91 -6.22 12.57 -2.70
CA ASP A 91 -7.37 12.95 -3.52
C ASP A 91 -7.75 14.44 -3.38
N ASN A 92 -8.69 14.87 -4.22
CA ASN A 92 -9.18 16.25 -4.22
C ASN A 92 -10.02 16.60 -2.97
N ALA A 93 -10.40 15.61 -2.16
CA ALA A 93 -11.09 15.80 -0.89
C ALA A 93 -10.10 15.92 0.30
N ASN A 94 -8.81 16.10 0.00
CA ASN A 94 -7.72 16.18 0.98
C ASN A 94 -7.69 14.94 1.88
N THR A 95 -7.84 13.76 1.29
CA THR A 95 -7.74 12.47 1.96
C THR A 95 -6.73 11.60 1.24
N VAL A 96 -5.91 10.86 1.99
CA VAL A 96 -4.94 9.94 1.39
C VAL A 96 -5.58 8.56 1.27
N GLN A 97 -6.02 8.23 0.06
CA GLN A 97 -6.45 6.89 -0.32
C GLN A 97 -5.23 5.96 -0.30
N VAL A 98 -5.42 4.73 0.19
CA VAL A 98 -4.33 3.79 0.39
C VAL A 98 -4.71 2.39 -0.08
N ARG A 99 -3.74 1.70 -0.67
CA ARG A 99 -3.80 0.28 -1.00
C ARG A 99 -2.52 -0.40 -0.57
N SER A 100 -2.62 -1.59 0.01
CA SER A 100 -1.47 -2.45 0.32
C SER A 100 -1.82 -3.88 -0.08
N ALA A 101 -1.05 -4.48 -0.99
CA ALA A 101 -1.36 -5.78 -1.56
C ALA A 101 -0.13 -6.66 -1.79
N SER A 102 -0.18 -7.91 -1.36
CA SER A 102 0.88 -8.88 -1.64
C SER A 102 0.83 -9.39 -3.08
N ARG A 103 2.00 -9.57 -3.71
CA ARG A 103 2.10 -10.13 -5.08
C ARG A 103 1.80 -11.62 -5.17
N LEU A 104 2.03 -12.35 -4.08
CA LEU A 104 1.85 -13.79 -3.99
C LEU A 104 1.15 -14.18 -2.69
N GLY A 105 0.68 -15.42 -2.65
CA GLY A 105 -0.02 -15.99 -1.51
C GLY A 105 -1.53 -15.74 -1.56
N LYS A 106 -2.24 -16.41 -0.66
CA LYS A 106 -3.69 -16.24 -0.46
C LYS A 106 -4.02 -15.56 0.87
N SER A 107 -3.06 -15.47 1.79
CA SER A 107 -3.20 -14.80 3.07
C SER A 107 -1.85 -14.25 3.48
N ASP A 108 -1.87 -13.07 4.09
CA ASP A 108 -0.73 -12.37 4.66
C ASP A 108 -0.84 -12.29 6.20
N LEU A 109 -1.82 -12.98 6.80
CA LEU A 109 -2.15 -12.90 8.23
C LEU A 109 -2.38 -11.45 8.72
N GLY A 110 -2.92 -10.59 7.84
CA GLY A 110 -3.23 -9.19 8.12
C GLY A 110 -2.03 -8.26 8.07
N VAL A 111 -0.89 -8.68 7.52
CA VAL A 111 0.33 -7.85 7.40
C VAL A 111 0.04 -6.55 6.64
N ASN A 112 -0.69 -6.57 5.53
CA ASN A 112 -1.02 -5.38 4.76
C ASN A 112 -1.87 -4.39 5.57
N ARG A 113 -2.85 -4.88 6.33
CA ARG A 113 -3.64 -4.03 7.25
C ARG A 113 -2.78 -3.43 8.34
N LYS A 114 -1.98 -4.25 9.02
CA LYS A 114 -1.06 -3.79 10.10
C LYS A 114 -0.10 -2.73 9.60
N ARG A 115 0.43 -2.87 8.39
CA ARG A 115 1.32 -1.88 7.77
C ARG A 115 0.66 -0.53 7.60
N VAL A 116 -0.54 -0.50 7.04
CA VAL A 116 -1.27 0.77 6.85
C VAL A 116 -1.58 1.42 8.19
N GLU A 117 -1.95 0.65 9.22
CA GLU A 117 -2.18 1.18 10.56
C GLU A 117 -0.89 1.67 11.26
N GLU A 118 0.24 0.98 11.03
CA GLU A 118 1.54 1.46 11.50
C GLU A 118 1.90 2.80 10.86
N ILE A 119 1.74 2.91 9.53
CA ILE A 119 1.93 4.17 8.82
C ILE A 119 1.00 5.24 9.39
N ARG A 120 -0.29 4.94 9.57
CA ARG A 120 -1.27 5.86 10.17
C ARG A 120 -0.79 6.41 11.50
N SER A 121 -0.28 5.55 12.38
CA SER A 121 0.21 5.95 13.72
C SER A 121 1.46 6.83 13.70
N LYS A 122 2.21 6.84 12.59
CA LYS A 122 3.42 7.65 12.42
C LYS A 122 3.15 9.01 11.76
N LEU A 123 1.97 9.19 11.17
CA LEU A 123 1.49 10.48 10.67
C LEU A 123 0.93 11.27 11.85
N LYS A 124 1.46 12.47 12.09
CA LYS A 124 1.13 13.31 13.24
C LYS A 124 0.15 14.42 12.87
#